data_AF-A0A158K670-F1
#
_entry.id   AF-A0A158K670-F1
#
_cell.length_a   1.000
_cell.length_b   1.000
_cell.length_c   1.000
_cell.angle_alpha   90.00
_cell.angle_beta   90.00
_cell.angle_gamma   90.00
#
_symmetry.space_group_name_H-M   'P 1'
#
loop_
_entity.id
_entity.type
_entity.pdbx_description
1 polymer ?
#
loop_
_entity_poly.entity_id
_entity_poly.type
_entity_poly.pdbx_seq_one_letter_code
_entity_poly.pdbx_strand_id
1 'polypeptide(L)'
;MAIGISKARVIPGSPAKITFVLLNRCEWDFEVVSSAFEIKRTYIGARHALPKPGWGYAVTDAVEPGTLLPARSELWTTFGADTRTTFHGAVPATAPAPREPHYYFAGRILYRRFRRELLETSLYRRLAYPELECSIIEPNDAGLNKEGRVVFASV
;
A
#
# COMPACT_ATOMS: atom_id res chain seq x y z
N MET A 1 -10.13 8.57 14.04
CA MET A 1 -8.74 8.06 14.02
C MET A 1 -8.79 6.63 13.46
N ALA A 2 -7.75 6.22 12.72
CA ALA A 2 -7.71 5.00 11.92
C ALA A 2 -6.28 4.41 11.89
N ILE A 3 -6.08 3.25 11.26
CA ILE A 3 -4.73 2.81 10.85
C ILE A 3 -4.34 3.64 9.62
N GLY A 4 -3.19 4.32 9.67
CA GLY A 4 -2.60 5.04 8.53
C GLY A 4 -1.43 4.27 7.92
N ILE A 5 -1.09 4.57 6.67
CA ILE A 5 0.11 4.06 6.01
C ILE A 5 1.05 5.23 5.70
N SER A 6 2.27 5.16 6.24
CA SER A 6 3.27 6.23 6.17
C SER A 6 4.66 5.70 5.84
N LYS A 7 5.62 6.62 5.60
CA LYS A 7 7.06 6.32 5.41
C LYS A 7 7.31 5.22 4.35
N ALA A 8 6.46 5.16 3.33
CA ALA A 8 6.57 4.17 2.26
C ALA A 8 7.75 4.53 1.34
N ARG A 9 8.77 3.69 1.29
CA ARG A 9 9.99 3.89 0.50
C ARG A 9 10.38 2.63 -0.25
N VAL A 10 11.10 2.81 -1.35
CA VAL A 10 11.60 1.72 -2.20
C VAL A 10 13.12 1.65 -2.12
N ILE A 11 13.64 0.45 -1.90
CA ILE A 11 15.03 0.10 -2.14
C ILE A 11 15.11 -0.47 -3.57
N PRO A 12 15.81 0.19 -4.51
CA PRO A 12 15.92 -0.25 -5.89
C PRO A 12 16.56 -1.64 -6.01
N GLY A 13 16.23 -2.36 -7.08
CA GLY A 13 16.74 -3.71 -7.31
C GLY A 13 15.80 -4.55 -8.16
N SER A 14 16.12 -5.83 -8.29
CA SER A 14 15.33 -6.84 -9.00
C SER A 14 15.35 -8.18 -8.23
N PRO A 15 14.35 -8.45 -7.36
CA PRO A 15 13.22 -7.59 -7.05
C PRO A 15 13.63 -6.40 -6.16
N ALA A 16 12.97 -5.26 -6.35
CA ALA A 16 13.04 -4.14 -5.43
C ALA A 16 12.41 -4.50 -4.08
N LYS A 17 12.75 -3.78 -3.01
CA LYS A 17 12.11 -3.95 -1.70
C LYS A 17 11.32 -2.69 -1.34
N ILE A 18 10.14 -2.86 -0.76
CA ILE A 18 9.27 -1.78 -0.34
C ILE A 18 9.16 -1.85 1.17
N THR A 19 9.48 -0.76 1.85
CA THR A 19 9.34 -0.61 3.31
C THR A 19 8.30 0.46 3.59
N PHE A 20 7.37 0.20 4.50
CA PHE A 20 6.38 1.18 4.96
C PHE A 20 6.03 0.96 6.43
N VAL A 21 5.33 1.93 7.02
CA VAL A 21 4.88 1.88 8.41
C VAL A 21 3.36 1.94 8.48
N LEU A 22 2.78 0.93 9.13
CA LEU A 22 1.41 0.99 9.62
C LEU A 22 1.39 1.73 10.95
N LEU A 23 0.61 2.80 11.02
CA LEU A 23 0.45 3.61 12.22
C LEU A 23 -0.95 3.38 12.78
N ASN A 24 -1.07 2.77 13.96
CA ASN A 24 -2.33 2.82 14.69
C ASN A 24 -2.43 4.16 15.40
N ARG A 25 -3.17 5.12 14.83
CA ARG A 25 -3.37 6.44 15.45
C ARG A 25 -4.50 6.46 16.47
N CYS A 26 -5.06 5.31 16.85
CA CYS A 26 -6.21 5.22 17.73
C CYS A 26 -5.83 4.82 19.15
N GLU A 27 -6.80 5.00 20.05
CA GLU A 27 -6.77 4.53 21.45
C GLU A 27 -7.16 3.05 21.61
N TRP A 28 -7.34 2.32 20.51
CA TRP A 28 -7.79 0.93 20.53
C TRP A 28 -6.88 0.06 19.70
N ASP A 29 -6.77 -1.20 20.12
CA ASP A 29 -6.08 -2.23 19.35
C ASP A 29 -6.92 -2.63 18.13
N PHE A 30 -6.21 -2.92 17.05
CA PHE A 30 -6.80 -3.47 15.83
C PHE A 30 -6.17 -4.80 15.47
N GLU A 31 -6.99 -5.65 14.87
CA GLU A 31 -6.56 -6.89 14.25
C GLU A 31 -6.60 -6.71 12.73
N VAL A 32 -5.48 -7.02 12.07
CA VAL A 32 -5.41 -7.06 10.60
C VAL A 32 -6.18 -8.27 10.11
N VAL A 33 -7.14 -8.04 9.22
CA VAL A 33 -7.97 -9.10 8.63
C VAL A 33 -7.37 -9.60 7.33
N SER A 34 -6.87 -8.68 6.50
CA SER A 34 -6.18 -9.03 5.25
C SER A 34 -5.39 -7.83 4.74
N SER A 35 -4.32 -8.10 4.01
CA SER A 35 -3.58 -7.06 3.32
C SER A 35 -3.33 -7.43 1.85
N ALA A 36 -3.23 -6.41 0.99
CA ALA A 36 -2.87 -6.60 -0.40
C ALA A 36 -2.08 -5.38 -0.87
N PHE A 37 -0.81 -5.61 -1.21
CA PHE A 37 0.12 -4.57 -1.63
C PHE A 37 0.77 -4.94 -2.96
N GLU A 38 1.12 -3.93 -3.74
CA GLU A 38 1.83 -4.13 -5.00
C GLU A 38 2.60 -2.87 -5.38
N ILE A 39 3.63 -3.07 -6.19
CA ILE A 39 4.26 -2.01 -6.95
C ILE A 39 3.87 -2.17 -8.41
N LYS A 40 3.33 -1.09 -9.00
CA LYS A 40 2.89 -1.04 -10.39
C LYS A 40 3.82 -0.17 -11.20
N ARG A 41 3.86 -0.44 -12.50
CA ARG A 41 4.51 0.41 -13.50
C ARG A 41 3.47 0.87 -14.52
N THR A 42 3.20 2.17 -14.59
CA THR A 42 2.12 2.75 -15.41
C THR A 42 2.33 4.22 -15.77
N TYR A 43 1.60 4.73 -16.75
CA TYR A 43 1.63 6.13 -17.16
C TYR A 43 0.88 7.05 -16.19
N ILE A 44 1.38 8.28 -16.03
CA ILE A 44 0.70 9.33 -15.27
C ILE A 44 -0.66 9.62 -15.94
N GLY A 45 -1.72 9.69 -15.13
CA GLY A 45 -3.08 9.96 -15.57
C GLY A 45 -3.87 8.75 -16.10
N ALA A 46 -3.25 7.56 -16.17
CA ALA A 46 -3.98 6.34 -16.48
C ALA A 46 -4.99 6.00 -15.36
N ARG A 47 -6.08 5.32 -15.71
CA ARG A 47 -7.08 4.88 -14.72
C ARG A 47 -6.56 3.67 -13.94
N HIS A 48 -6.73 3.71 -12.63
CA HIS A 48 -6.23 2.67 -11.74
C HIS A 48 -7.28 2.15 -10.77
N ALA A 49 -7.10 0.88 -10.41
CA ALA A 49 -7.81 0.21 -9.33
C ALA A 49 -6.80 -0.21 -8.26
N LEU A 50 -7.25 -0.16 -7.01
CA LEU A 50 -6.51 -0.67 -5.87
C LEU A 50 -6.35 -2.20 -5.98
N PRO A 51 -5.29 -2.78 -5.39
CA PRO A 51 -5.09 -4.22 -5.36
C PRO A 51 -6.32 -4.94 -4.81
N LYS A 52 -6.70 -6.06 -5.42
CA LYS A 52 -7.74 -6.94 -4.90
C LYS A 52 -7.30 -8.39 -5.09
N PRO A 53 -7.31 -9.22 -4.02
CA PRO A 53 -7.06 -10.64 -4.15
C PRO A 53 -7.99 -11.29 -5.20
N GLY A 54 -7.44 -12.19 -6.02
CA GLY A 54 -8.21 -12.95 -7.02
C GLY A 54 -8.45 -12.26 -8.37
N TRP A 55 -7.95 -11.04 -8.59
CA TRP A 55 -8.06 -10.35 -9.89
C TRP A 55 -6.99 -10.76 -10.92
N GLY A 56 -6.17 -11.77 -10.61
CA GLY A 56 -5.10 -12.25 -11.49
C GLY A 56 -3.85 -11.37 -11.55
N TYR A 57 -3.82 -10.24 -10.82
CA TYR A 57 -2.63 -9.41 -10.67
C TYR A 57 -1.74 -9.88 -9.51
N ALA A 58 -0.45 -9.67 -9.69
CA ALA A 58 0.58 -9.96 -8.71
C ALA A 58 0.46 -9.01 -7.50
N VAL A 59 -0.07 -9.52 -6.39
CA VAL A 59 -0.17 -8.82 -5.10
C VAL A 59 0.55 -9.60 -4.02
N THR A 60 1.13 -8.86 -3.07
CA THR A 60 1.83 -9.39 -1.91
C THR A 60 0.99 -9.14 -0.65
N ASP A 61 0.77 -10.18 0.13
CA ASP A 61 0.27 -10.04 1.50
C ASP A 61 1.46 -9.69 2.39
N ALA A 62 1.58 -8.40 2.76
CA ALA A 62 2.75 -7.91 3.47
C ALA A 62 2.57 -7.95 5.00
N VAL A 63 1.33 -8.12 5.47
CA VAL A 63 0.99 -8.11 6.90
C VAL A 63 0.04 -9.26 7.16
N GLU A 64 0.52 -10.24 7.94
CA GLU A 64 -0.20 -11.49 8.17
C GLU A 64 -1.59 -11.25 8.78
N PRO A 65 -2.64 -11.92 8.27
CA PRO A 65 -3.94 -11.95 8.94
C PRO A 65 -3.83 -12.38 10.40
N GLY A 66 -4.55 -11.69 11.28
CA GLY A 66 -4.50 -11.88 12.74
C GLY A 66 -3.43 -11.03 13.44
N THR A 67 -2.54 -10.33 12.71
CA THR A 67 -1.58 -9.40 13.31
C THR A 67 -2.31 -8.36 14.16
N LEU A 68 -1.96 -8.29 15.44
CA LEU A 68 -2.47 -7.27 16.35
C LEU A 68 -1.59 -6.02 16.26
N LEU A 69 -2.23 -4.87 16.06
CA LEU A 69 -1.60 -3.56 16.07
C LEU A 69 -2.10 -2.80 17.30
N PRO A 70 -1.30 -2.72 18.39
CA PRO A 70 -1.70 -2.06 19.63
C PRO A 70 -2.08 -0.59 19.42
N ALA A 71 -2.90 -0.04 20.30
CA ALA A 71 -3.19 1.40 20.34
C ALA A 71 -1.91 2.24 20.28
N ARG A 72 -1.92 3.33 19.50
CA ARG A 72 -0.79 4.27 19.35
C ARG A 72 0.56 3.63 18.96
N SER A 73 0.54 2.52 18.22
CA SER A 73 1.75 1.81 17.80
C SER A 73 2.14 2.04 16.34
N GLU A 74 3.39 1.71 16.03
CA GLU A 74 3.92 1.62 14.68
C GLU A 74 4.32 0.17 14.38
N LEU A 75 3.97 -0.34 13.19
CA LEU A 75 4.50 -1.60 12.66
C LEU A 75 5.25 -1.34 11.36
N TRP A 76 6.56 -1.61 11.38
CA TRP A 76 7.42 -1.53 10.22
C TRP A 76 7.28 -2.80 9.40
N THR A 77 6.96 -2.66 8.12
CA THR A 77 6.72 -3.76 7.20
C THR A 77 7.62 -3.61 5.99
N THR A 78 8.22 -4.71 5.53
CA THR A 78 9.01 -4.75 4.30
C THR A 78 8.63 -5.96 3.46
N PHE A 79 8.42 -5.78 2.16
CA PHE A 79 8.18 -6.87 1.23
C PHE A 79 8.91 -6.65 -0.11
N GLY A 80 9.12 -7.74 -0.86
CA GLY A 80 9.72 -7.67 -2.19
C GLY A 80 8.68 -7.38 -3.29
N ALA A 81 9.06 -6.59 -4.28
CA ALA A 81 8.30 -6.42 -5.51
C ALA A 81 8.07 -7.78 -6.19
N ASP A 82 6.84 -8.05 -6.62
CA ASP A 82 6.50 -9.34 -7.20
C ASP A 82 7.14 -9.53 -8.59
N THR A 83 7.86 -10.63 -8.76
CA THR A 83 8.63 -10.95 -9.98
C THR A 83 7.75 -11.43 -11.14
N ARG A 84 6.47 -11.71 -10.90
CA ARG A 84 5.47 -12.06 -11.92
C ARG A 84 4.90 -10.84 -12.65
N THR A 85 5.25 -9.63 -12.19
CA THR A 85 4.90 -8.38 -12.89
C THR A 85 5.58 -8.29 -14.25
N THR A 86 5.04 -7.47 -15.16
CA THR A 86 5.60 -7.24 -16.51
C THR A 86 6.99 -6.64 -16.52
N PHE A 87 7.42 -6.06 -15.40
CA PHE A 87 8.76 -5.51 -15.19
C PHE A 87 9.61 -6.40 -14.26
N HIS A 88 9.17 -7.63 -13.98
CA HIS A 88 9.87 -8.64 -13.18
C HIS A 88 10.29 -8.18 -11.78
N GLY A 89 9.52 -7.28 -11.17
CA GLY A 89 9.81 -6.73 -9.84
C GLY A 89 10.95 -5.71 -9.83
N ALA A 90 11.50 -5.33 -10.98
CA ALA A 90 12.60 -4.38 -11.09
C ALA A 90 12.17 -2.93 -10.86
N VAL A 91 12.85 -2.22 -9.97
CA VAL A 91 12.71 -0.75 -9.83
C VAL A 91 14.09 -0.12 -9.90
N PRO A 92 14.35 0.78 -10.87
CA PRO A 92 15.64 1.46 -11.02
C PRO A 92 15.79 2.58 -10.00
N ALA A 93 17.04 2.92 -9.67
CA ALA A 93 17.38 4.06 -8.82
C ALA A 93 17.20 5.41 -9.54
N THR A 94 17.16 5.41 -10.87
CA THR A 94 16.98 6.60 -11.71
C THR A 94 15.52 6.79 -12.10
N ALA A 95 15.10 8.05 -12.23
CA ALA A 95 13.75 8.39 -12.65
C ALA A 95 13.47 7.91 -14.10
N PRO A 96 12.29 7.36 -14.37
CA PRO A 96 11.82 7.16 -15.74
C PRO A 96 11.76 8.49 -16.50
N ALA A 97 11.94 8.44 -17.82
CA ALA A 97 11.76 9.63 -18.64
C ALA A 97 10.29 10.13 -18.57
N PRO A 98 9.99 11.42 -18.83
CA PRO A 98 8.64 11.98 -18.64
C PRO A 98 7.50 11.29 -19.41
N ARG A 99 7.83 10.56 -20.48
CA ARG A 99 6.87 9.82 -21.30
C ARG A 99 6.90 8.31 -21.06
N GLU A 100 7.66 7.85 -20.07
CA GLU A 100 7.75 6.45 -19.70
C GLU A 100 6.81 6.11 -18.55
N PRO A 101 6.43 4.84 -18.40
CA PRO A 101 5.71 4.38 -17.22
C PRO A 101 6.50 4.62 -15.92
N HIS A 102 5.83 5.23 -14.94
CA HIS A 102 6.31 5.48 -13.59
C HIS A 102 5.92 4.38 -12.62
N TYR A 103 6.61 4.32 -11.47
CA TYR A 103 6.35 3.34 -10.43
C TYR A 103 5.39 3.87 -9.37
N TYR A 104 4.40 3.06 -9.01
CA TYR A 104 3.38 3.38 -8.02
C TYR A 104 3.32 2.30 -6.97
N PHE A 105 3.29 2.69 -5.70
CA PHE A 105 2.95 1.80 -4.61
C PHE A 105 1.44 1.88 -4.38
N ALA A 106 0.79 0.73 -4.40
CA ALA A 106 -0.64 0.59 -4.15
C ALA A 106 -0.85 -0.42 -3.03
N GLY A 107 -1.80 -0.14 -2.15
CA GLY A 107 -2.03 -0.96 -0.98
C GLY A 107 -3.43 -0.85 -0.45
N ARG A 108 -3.91 -1.94 0.13
CA ARG A 108 -5.12 -1.99 0.96
C ARG A 108 -4.84 -2.82 2.19
N ILE A 109 -5.37 -2.37 3.30
CA ILE A 109 -5.43 -3.13 4.53
C ILE A 109 -6.85 -3.10 5.06
N LEU A 110 -7.39 -4.28 5.30
CA LEU A 110 -8.63 -4.47 6.03
C LEU A 110 -8.29 -4.84 7.46
N TYR A 111 -8.92 -4.16 8.40
CA TYR A 111 -8.68 -4.36 9.82
C TYR A 111 -9.96 -4.10 10.60
N ARG A 112 -10.07 -4.72 11.76
CA ARG A 112 -11.24 -4.60 12.62
C ARG A 112 -10.81 -4.31 14.04
N ARG A 113 -11.63 -3.56 14.76
CA ARG A 113 -11.53 -3.55 16.22
C ARG A 113 -12.02 -4.90 16.71
N PHE A 114 -11.40 -5.47 17.73
CA PHE A 114 -11.73 -6.82 18.23
C PHE A 114 -13.27 -6.99 18.37
N ARG A 115 -13.85 -7.90 17.56
CA ARG A 115 -15.29 -8.19 17.44
C ARG A 115 -16.22 -7.02 17.01
N ARG A 116 -15.77 -6.08 16.18
CA ARG A 116 -16.57 -4.91 15.72
C ARG A 116 -16.48 -4.67 14.19
N GLU A 117 -16.80 -3.45 13.77
CA GLU A 117 -16.73 -2.90 12.41
C GLU A 117 -15.44 -3.26 11.66
N LEU A 118 -15.60 -3.51 10.36
CA LEU A 118 -14.51 -3.70 9.41
C LEU A 118 -14.19 -2.39 8.71
N LEU A 119 -12.93 -1.99 8.81
CA LEU A 119 -12.38 -0.75 8.29
C LEU A 119 -11.37 -1.05 7.19
N GLU A 120 -11.26 -0.12 6.25
CA GLU A 120 -10.29 -0.13 5.17
C GLU A 120 -9.41 1.11 5.22
N THR A 121 -8.11 0.89 5.12
CA THR A 121 -7.14 1.92 4.73
C THR A 121 -6.52 1.52 3.41
N SER A 122 -6.44 2.45 2.46
CA SER A 122 -5.91 2.24 1.13
C SER A 122 -5.02 3.39 0.68
N LEU A 123 -4.09 3.09 -0.21
CA LEU A 123 -3.26 4.10 -0.84
C LEU A 123 -2.99 3.76 -2.30
N TYR A 124 -2.71 4.82 -3.05
CA TYR A 124 -2.14 4.76 -4.38
C TYR A 124 -1.24 5.98 -4.56
N ARG A 125 0.08 5.76 -4.54
CA ARG A 125 1.08 6.83 -4.51
C ARG A 125 2.22 6.55 -5.48
N ARG A 126 2.58 7.54 -6.29
CA ARG A 126 3.74 7.47 -7.18
C ARG A 126 5.04 7.61 -6.38
N LEU A 127 6.06 6.91 -6.85
CA LEU A 127 7.44 7.01 -6.38
C LEU A 127 8.05 8.36 -6.79
N ALA A 128 8.50 9.13 -5.80
CA ALA A 128 9.27 10.34 -5.95
C ALA A 128 10.75 10.00 -6.08
N TYR A 129 11.42 10.60 -7.06
CA TYR A 129 12.86 10.50 -7.25
C TYR A 129 13.50 11.87 -6.95
N PRO A 130 14.75 11.90 -6.45
CA PRO A 130 15.66 10.78 -6.17
C PRO A 130 15.47 10.08 -4.82
N GLU A 131 14.56 10.54 -3.96
CA GLU A 131 14.42 10.07 -2.57
C GLU A 131 13.81 8.66 -2.44
N LEU A 132 13.21 8.16 -3.53
CA LEU A 132 12.55 6.86 -3.62
C LEU A 132 11.42 6.69 -2.60
N GLU A 133 10.71 7.79 -2.32
CA GLU A 133 9.54 7.79 -1.45
C GLU A 133 8.25 7.64 -2.25
N CYS A 134 7.35 6.77 -1.81
CA CYS A 134 6.00 6.64 -2.36
C CYS A 134 5.08 7.70 -1.74
N SER A 135 5.22 8.95 -2.18
CA SER A 135 4.59 10.12 -1.55
C SER A 135 3.67 10.92 -2.47
N ILE A 136 3.84 10.84 -3.80
CA ILE A 136 3.09 11.69 -4.74
C ILE A 136 1.70 11.11 -4.96
N ILE A 137 0.66 11.90 -4.71
CA ILE A 137 -0.73 11.56 -5.03
C ILE A 137 -1.13 12.34 -6.28
N GLU A 138 -1.39 11.64 -7.38
CA GLU A 138 -1.89 12.28 -8.60
C GLU A 138 -3.34 12.77 -8.38
N PRO A 139 -3.75 13.90 -8.98
CA PRO A 139 -5.09 14.46 -8.77
C PRO A 139 -6.23 13.46 -9.03
N ASN A 140 -6.09 12.60 -10.05
CA ASN A 140 -7.10 11.59 -10.42
C ASN A 140 -7.15 10.41 -9.43
N ASP A 141 -6.11 10.22 -8.61
CA ASP A 141 -5.98 9.09 -7.70
C ASP A 141 -6.26 9.47 -6.24
N ALA A 142 -6.63 10.73 -5.96
CA ALA A 142 -6.95 11.19 -4.62
C ALA A 142 -8.03 10.32 -3.95
N GLY A 143 -9.05 9.90 -4.72
CA GLY A 143 -10.14 9.03 -4.25
C GLY A 143 -9.72 7.59 -3.92
N LEU A 144 -8.49 7.17 -4.26
CA LEU A 144 -7.94 5.85 -3.93
C LEU A 144 -7.16 5.85 -2.61
N ASN A 145 -6.88 7.03 -2.06
CA ASN A 145 -6.17 7.21 -0.80
C ASN A 145 -7.17 7.46 0.33
N LYS A 146 -7.40 6.46 1.19
CA LYS A 146 -8.41 6.50 2.25
C LYS A 146 -7.82 5.96 3.54
N GLU A 147 -8.19 6.55 4.68
CA GLU A 147 -7.85 6.03 6.00
C GLU A 147 -9.13 5.71 6.78
N GLY A 148 -9.27 4.48 7.26
CA GLY A 148 -10.37 4.05 8.13
C GLY A 148 -11.78 4.21 7.56
N ARG A 149 -11.96 3.95 6.27
CA ARG A 149 -13.30 3.87 5.69
C ARG A 149 -14.00 2.63 6.22
N VAL A 150 -15.18 2.79 6.81
CA VAL A 150 -16.05 1.65 7.18
C VAL A 150 -16.49 0.95 5.89
N VAL A 151 -16.21 -0.34 5.79
CA VAL A 151 -16.61 -1.19 4.65
C VAL A 151 -17.67 -2.22 5.04
N PHE A 152 -17.77 -2.55 6.33
CA PHE A 152 -18.85 -3.35 6.88
C PHE A 152 -19.05 -3.00 8.36
N ALA A 153 -20.30 -2.85 8.77
CA ALA A 153 -20.69 -2.71 10.16
C ALA A 153 -21.79 -3.74 10.46
N SER A 154 -21.56 -4.63 11.43
CA SER A 154 -22.63 -5.44 12.00
C SER A 154 -23.43 -4.56 12.95
N VAL A 155 -24.70 -4.35 12.65
CA VAL A 155 -25.67 -3.70 13.56
C VAL A 155 -25.94 -4.59 14.76
#